data_AF-A0A3S9E4G5-F1
#
_entry.id   AF-A0A3S9E4G5-F1
#
_cell.length_a   1.000
_cell.length_b   1.000
_cell.length_c   1.000
_cell.angle_alpha   90.00
_cell.angle_beta   90.00
_cell.angle_gamma   90.00
#
_symmetry.space_group_name_H-M   'P 1'
#
loop_
_entity.id
_entity.type
_entity.pdbx_description
1 polymer ?
#
loop_
_entity_poly.entity_id
_entity_poly.type
_entity_poly.pdbx_seq_one_letter_code
_entity_poly.pdbx_strand_id
1 'polypeptide(L)'
;MDGPFGHFRHRSAIAANDAGTSSHCKLGGPVDAGANLMFVSQNTTPFLAETFPYQDKHCVKFCVAVIRATYDVDEHGNCTPSKKQSPFVYADTHYGDPEITSIRVETDFAPVKPKCEVLLDAMAVAPKGRQAEAIEVRLVGPGLDKRAVVTGQRRWFRGGLGIQASRPHPFISMPLAWHLAFGGTDRTDPDPTKHRGDAVNPIGSGYLVGQGNIDGTPLPCVEHPQSRMAIWNDRPNPVGFGPVPRFAKERARYAGTYDKHWMENVLPLLPQDFDDRYFQAAPPDQWLDKLSEGMIFGCLGMNESGKFKVKLPAMSVPVRFMFDDRTEHKLVAPDTLTILPHEARIVLVGRVSTKLPRKFVKLQQVQVGKEPEPISGKPHYAGLKEAVAALAGMRRKK
;
A
#
# COMPACT_ATOMS: atom_id res chain seq x y z
N MET A 1 53.84 -2.76 5.48
CA MET A 1 53.09 -2.12 6.58
C MET A 1 52.04 -1.24 5.94
N ASP A 2 50.79 -1.55 6.25
CA ASP A 2 49.55 -0.74 6.21
C ASP A 2 49.25 0.08 4.95
N GLY A 3 48.20 -0.16 4.15
CA GLY A 3 47.09 -1.11 4.16
C GLY A 3 46.14 -0.70 3.00
N PRO A 4 45.37 -1.59 2.35
CA PRO A 4 44.46 -1.19 1.28
C PRO A 4 43.01 -1.15 1.77
N PHE A 5 42.42 0.04 1.78
CA PHE A 5 40.96 0.21 1.77
C PHE A 5 40.44 -0.19 0.40
N GLY A 6 40.08 -1.47 0.27
CA GLY A 6 39.39 -2.03 -0.89
C GLY A 6 37.90 -1.71 -0.86
N HIS A 7 37.39 -1.25 -2.00
CA HIS A 7 35.99 -0.98 -2.32
C HIS A 7 34.99 -2.00 -1.76
N PHE A 8 34.23 -1.61 -0.73
CA PHE A 8 32.95 -2.25 -0.41
C PHE A 8 31.89 -1.69 -1.35
N ARG A 9 31.59 -2.43 -2.42
CA ARG A 9 30.34 -2.25 -3.16
C ARG A 9 29.19 -2.51 -2.18
N HIS A 10 28.34 -1.51 -1.95
CA HIS A 10 27.05 -1.69 -1.29
C HIS A 10 26.23 -2.73 -2.06
N ARG A 11 26.32 -3.99 -1.65
CA ARG A 11 25.25 -4.97 -1.85
C ARG A 11 24.24 -4.66 -0.78
N SER A 12 23.13 -4.03 -1.17
CA SER A 12 21.94 -3.94 -0.33
C SER A 12 21.55 -5.36 0.08
N ALA A 13 21.84 -5.72 1.33
CA ALA A 13 21.29 -6.91 1.95
C ALA A 13 19.81 -6.64 2.22
N ILE A 14 18.98 -6.73 1.19
CA ILE A 14 17.53 -6.83 1.31
C ILE A 14 17.26 -8.28 1.71
N ALA A 15 17.38 -8.57 3.00
CA ALA A 15 16.71 -9.72 3.60
C ALA A 15 15.27 -9.31 3.89
N ALA A 16 14.50 -9.10 2.82
CA ALA A 16 13.06 -9.22 2.90
C ALA A 16 12.75 -10.73 2.82
N ASN A 17 11.84 -11.21 3.65
CA ASN A 17 11.17 -12.47 3.39
C ASN A 17 10.40 -12.32 2.07
N ASP A 18 11.10 -12.52 0.95
CA ASP A 18 10.49 -12.89 -0.31
C ASP A 18 9.91 -14.27 -0.11
N ALA A 19 8.58 -14.34 -0.05
CA ALA A 19 7.88 -15.58 -0.33
C ALA A 19 8.30 -16.00 -1.75
N GLY A 20 9.16 -17.02 -1.81
CA GLY A 20 9.89 -17.42 -3.01
C GLY A 20 8.99 -17.68 -4.22
N THR A 21 9.46 -17.16 -5.35
CA THR A 21 9.18 -17.67 -6.69
C THR A 21 9.42 -19.18 -6.74
N SER A 22 8.37 -19.96 -7.01
CA SER A 22 8.47 -21.40 -7.23
C SER A 22 8.96 -21.70 -8.65
N SER A 23 10.28 -21.76 -8.83
CA SER A 23 10.88 -22.45 -9.98
C SER A 23 11.16 -23.90 -9.60
N HIS A 24 10.63 -24.81 -10.43
CA HIS A 24 10.74 -26.27 -10.31
C HIS A 24 12.08 -26.81 -9.76
N CYS A 25 12.03 -27.39 -8.57
CA CYS A 25 12.95 -28.44 -8.14
C CYS A 25 12.15 -29.59 -7.54
N LYS A 26 12.10 -30.70 -8.27
CA LYS A 26 11.55 -31.98 -7.79
C LYS A 26 12.51 -32.55 -6.75
N LEU A 27 12.13 -32.53 -5.48
CA LEU A 27 12.61 -33.46 -4.47
C LEU A 27 11.40 -33.99 -3.71
N GLY A 28 11.04 -35.24 -4.00
CA GLY A 28 9.98 -35.96 -3.33
C GLY A 28 10.42 -36.36 -1.92
N GLY A 29 9.66 -35.91 -0.94
CA GLY A 29 9.65 -36.38 0.45
C GLY A 29 8.23 -36.23 0.99
N PRO A 30 7.76 -37.12 1.89
CA PRO A 30 6.36 -37.19 2.28
C PRO A 30 5.91 -35.88 2.93
N VAL A 31 4.76 -35.40 2.49
CA VAL A 31 4.10 -34.19 3.02
C VAL A 31 3.57 -34.55 4.41
N ASP A 32 4.16 -33.97 5.45
CA ASP A 32 3.61 -34.06 6.80
C ASP A 32 2.22 -33.41 6.82
N ALA A 33 1.19 -34.25 7.01
CA ALA A 33 -0.22 -33.89 7.09
C ALA A 33 -0.57 -33.23 8.45
N GLY A 34 0.18 -32.20 8.85
CA GLY A 34 0.09 -31.58 10.18
C GLY A 34 0.20 -30.06 10.24
N ALA A 35 0.33 -29.36 9.10
CA ALA A 35 0.25 -27.91 9.08
C ALA A 35 -1.24 -27.50 9.16
N ASN A 36 -1.73 -27.16 10.36
CA ASN A 36 -2.97 -26.42 10.51
C ASN A 36 -2.81 -25.11 9.72
N LEU A 37 -3.36 -25.08 8.52
CA LEU A 37 -3.35 -23.93 7.65
C LEU A 37 -4.10 -22.81 8.40
N MET A 38 -3.44 -21.68 8.66
CA MET A 38 -4.08 -20.51 9.28
C MET A 38 -4.87 -19.79 8.18
N PHE A 39 -6.11 -20.23 7.94
CA PHE A 39 -7.05 -19.58 7.03
C PHE A 39 -8.28 -19.06 7.79
N VAL A 40 -8.94 -18.07 7.19
CA VAL A 40 -10.25 -17.61 7.65
C VAL A 40 -11.28 -18.71 7.41
N SER A 41 -11.73 -19.37 8.47
CA SER A 41 -12.65 -20.52 8.39
C SER A 41 -14.09 -20.10 8.10
N GLN A 42 -14.44 -18.85 8.42
CA GLN A 42 -15.74 -18.26 8.15
C GLN A 42 -15.60 -16.76 7.96
N ASN A 43 -16.30 -16.21 6.95
CA ASN A 43 -16.44 -14.78 6.75
C ASN A 43 -17.91 -14.46 6.45
N THR A 44 -18.58 -13.77 7.38
CA THR A 44 -19.99 -13.34 7.23
C THR A 44 -20.13 -11.90 6.73
N THR A 45 -19.01 -11.24 6.43
CA THR A 45 -18.99 -9.87 5.88
C THR A 45 -18.99 -9.88 4.35
N PRO A 46 -19.38 -8.77 3.70
CA PRO A 46 -19.21 -8.62 2.25
C PRO A 46 -17.75 -8.30 1.83
N PHE A 47 -16.81 -8.25 2.79
CA PHE A 47 -15.43 -7.82 2.57
C PHE A 47 -14.49 -9.00 2.42
N LEU A 48 -13.31 -8.76 1.86
CA LEU A 48 -12.26 -9.78 1.82
C LEU A 48 -11.59 -9.87 3.19
N ALA A 49 -11.26 -11.09 3.60
CA ALA A 49 -10.56 -11.34 4.85
C ALA A 49 -9.56 -12.48 4.68
N GLU A 50 -8.35 -12.30 5.21
CA GLU A 50 -7.29 -13.29 5.13
C GLU A 50 -6.42 -13.24 6.38
N THR A 51 -5.64 -14.29 6.60
CA THR A 51 -4.71 -14.39 7.72
C THR A 51 -3.30 -14.73 7.27
N PHE A 52 -2.31 -14.19 7.95
CA PHE A 52 -0.90 -14.50 7.70
C PHE A 52 -0.09 -14.52 9.00
N PRO A 53 0.98 -15.33 9.06
CA PRO A 53 1.87 -15.35 10.21
C PRO A 53 2.83 -14.14 10.18
N TYR A 54 3.15 -13.62 11.36
CA TYR A 54 4.20 -12.62 11.56
C TYR A 54 5.06 -13.00 12.76
N GLN A 55 6.36 -12.70 12.71
CA GLN A 55 7.25 -12.78 13.86
C GLN A 55 7.91 -11.43 14.08
N ASP A 56 7.78 -10.89 15.29
CA ASP A 56 8.40 -9.62 15.64
C ASP A 56 9.89 -9.75 16.00
N LYS A 57 10.53 -8.61 16.25
CA LYS A 57 11.94 -8.51 16.70
C LYS A 57 12.24 -9.17 18.06
N HIS A 58 11.22 -9.59 18.80
CA HIS A 58 11.33 -10.30 20.08
C HIS A 58 10.99 -11.80 19.96
N CYS A 59 10.94 -12.32 18.73
CA CYS A 59 10.54 -13.69 18.41
C CYS A 59 9.12 -14.07 18.80
N VAL A 60 8.24 -13.10 19.07
CA VAL A 60 6.83 -13.37 19.33
C VAL A 60 6.16 -13.61 17.98
N LYS A 61 5.53 -14.79 17.86
CA LYS A 61 4.76 -15.15 16.67
C LYS A 61 3.33 -14.65 16.81
N PHE A 62 2.77 -14.18 15.72
CA PHE A 62 1.41 -13.67 15.62
C PHE A 62 0.69 -14.33 14.45
N CYS A 63 -0.62 -14.49 14.59
CA CYS A 63 -1.53 -14.63 13.47
C CYS A 63 -2.21 -13.26 13.29
N VAL A 64 -2.03 -12.66 12.12
CA VAL A 64 -2.61 -11.38 11.75
C VAL A 64 -3.78 -11.63 10.83
N ALA A 65 -4.96 -11.14 11.18
CA ALA A 65 -6.12 -11.08 10.31
C ALA A 65 -6.19 -9.70 9.65
N VAL A 66 -6.27 -9.68 8.32
CA VAL A 66 -6.42 -8.47 7.51
C VAL A 66 -7.77 -8.47 6.81
N ILE A 67 -8.48 -7.36 6.89
CA ILE A 67 -9.77 -7.15 6.23
C ILE A 67 -9.58 -6.03 5.20
N ARG A 68 -9.99 -6.28 3.95
CA ARG A 68 -9.98 -5.31 2.86
C ARG A 68 -11.42 -5.06 2.39
N ALA A 69 -11.88 -3.84 2.60
CA ALA A 69 -13.24 -3.40 2.32
C ALA A 69 -13.24 -2.33 1.23
N THR A 70 -13.79 -2.67 0.05
CA THR A 70 -13.96 -1.75 -1.08
C THR A 70 -15.37 -1.15 -1.03
N TYR A 71 -15.45 0.17 -1.18
CA TYR A 71 -16.71 0.91 -1.22
C TYR A 71 -16.80 1.72 -2.51
N ASP A 72 -17.97 1.69 -3.15
CA ASP A 72 -18.35 2.66 -4.18
C ASP A 72 -18.86 3.93 -3.49
N VAL A 73 -18.52 5.10 -4.05
CA VAL A 73 -18.81 6.42 -3.48
C VAL A 73 -19.72 7.19 -4.42
N ASP A 74 -20.85 7.68 -3.90
CA ASP A 74 -21.79 8.49 -4.67
C ASP A 74 -21.35 9.96 -4.79
N GLU A 75 -22.10 10.76 -5.56
CA GLU A 75 -21.81 12.18 -5.78
C GLU A 75 -21.90 13.05 -4.50
N HIS A 76 -22.59 12.58 -3.47
CA HIS A 76 -22.70 13.23 -2.16
C HIS A 76 -21.57 12.81 -1.21
N GLY A 77 -20.79 11.81 -1.60
CA GLY A 77 -19.68 11.22 -0.85
C GLY A 77 -20.09 10.11 0.10
N ASN A 78 -21.31 9.56 -0.03
CA ASN A 78 -21.73 8.41 0.78
C ASN A 78 -21.12 7.12 0.21
N CYS A 79 -20.74 6.22 1.11
CA CYS A 79 -20.09 4.96 0.76
C CYS A 79 -21.08 3.79 0.85
N THR A 80 -21.07 2.92 -0.15
CA THR A 80 -21.76 1.62 -0.13
C THR A 80 -20.77 0.50 -0.41
N PRO A 81 -20.79 -0.63 0.31
CA PRO A 81 -19.93 -1.77 0.00
C PRO A 81 -20.06 -2.17 -1.47
N SER A 82 -18.93 -2.20 -2.19
CA SER A 82 -18.97 -2.50 -3.61
C SER A 82 -19.42 -3.93 -3.86
N LYS A 83 -20.26 -4.15 -4.87
CA LYS A 83 -20.68 -5.50 -5.30
C LYS A 83 -19.48 -6.35 -5.72
N LYS A 84 -18.44 -5.72 -6.28
CA LYS A 84 -17.18 -6.36 -6.65
C LYS A 84 -16.07 -5.80 -5.77
N GLN A 85 -15.63 -6.57 -4.80
CA GLN A 85 -14.50 -6.21 -3.96
C GLN A 85 -13.19 -6.25 -4.78
N SER A 86 -12.33 -5.27 -4.56
CA SER A 86 -10.97 -5.27 -5.10
C SER A 86 -10.15 -6.37 -4.42
N PRO A 87 -9.44 -7.23 -5.17
CA PRO A 87 -8.67 -8.33 -4.59
C PRO A 87 -7.58 -7.81 -3.65
N PHE A 88 -7.09 -8.69 -2.77
CA PHE A 88 -5.90 -8.43 -1.97
C PHE A 88 -4.68 -8.18 -2.87
N VAL A 89 -3.84 -7.26 -2.41
CA VAL A 89 -2.52 -7.00 -3.00
C VAL A 89 -1.50 -7.81 -2.21
N TYR A 90 -1.04 -8.93 -2.78
CA TYR A 90 -0.10 -9.83 -2.11
C TYR A 90 1.34 -9.31 -2.19
N ALA A 91 1.70 -8.68 -3.31
CA ALA A 91 2.99 -8.07 -3.55
C ALA A 91 2.81 -6.66 -4.12
N ASP A 92 3.79 -5.79 -3.89
CA ASP A 92 3.76 -4.40 -4.34
C ASP A 92 3.54 -4.33 -5.86
N THR A 93 2.52 -3.60 -6.28
CA THR A 93 2.21 -3.36 -7.69
C THR A 93 2.83 -2.03 -8.12
N HIS A 94 3.28 -1.96 -9.37
CA HIS A 94 3.95 -0.79 -9.93
C HIS A 94 3.12 -0.21 -11.07
N TYR A 95 3.34 1.06 -11.42
CA TYR A 95 2.65 1.68 -12.57
C TYR A 95 3.07 1.05 -13.92
N GLY A 96 4.23 0.42 -13.97
CA GLY A 96 4.76 -0.30 -15.10
C GLY A 96 5.94 -1.17 -14.65
N ASP A 97 7.07 -1.03 -15.32
CA ASP A 97 8.32 -1.71 -14.95
C ASP A 97 8.81 -1.25 -13.55
N PRO A 98 9.01 -2.17 -12.59
CA PRO A 98 9.51 -1.83 -11.25
C PRO A 98 10.90 -1.17 -11.22
N GLU A 99 11.72 -1.32 -12.26
CA GLU A 99 13.05 -0.70 -12.30
C GLU A 99 13.00 0.82 -12.49
N ILE A 100 11.92 1.33 -13.10
CA ILE A 100 11.81 2.73 -13.53
C ILE A 100 10.49 3.39 -13.13
N THR A 101 9.51 2.63 -12.65
CA THR A 101 8.24 3.18 -12.17
C THR A 101 8.07 2.95 -10.68
N SER A 102 7.38 3.87 -10.03
CA SER A 102 7.09 3.79 -8.60
C SER A 102 6.02 2.75 -8.28
N ILE A 103 5.99 2.33 -7.01
CA ILE A 103 4.88 1.55 -6.44
C ILE A 103 3.57 2.33 -6.63
N ARG A 104 2.55 1.63 -7.12
CA ARG A 104 1.17 2.09 -7.25
C ARG A 104 0.36 1.71 -6.02
N VAL A 105 0.39 0.42 -5.64
CA VAL A 105 -0.27 -0.10 -4.43
C VAL A 105 0.69 -1.04 -3.70
N GLU A 106 0.92 -0.78 -2.41
CA GLU A 106 1.73 -1.66 -1.54
C GLU A 106 0.92 -2.90 -1.12
N THR A 107 1.61 -3.97 -0.75
CA THR A 107 1.02 -5.17 -0.15
C THR A 107 0.10 -4.87 1.04
N ASP A 108 -1.03 -5.58 1.11
CA ASP A 108 -1.96 -5.52 2.24
C ASP A 108 -1.41 -6.22 3.50
N PHE A 109 -0.35 -7.02 3.35
CA PHE A 109 0.18 -7.93 4.36
C PHE A 109 1.29 -7.32 5.25
N ALA A 110 1.25 -6.00 5.44
CA ALA A 110 1.99 -5.35 6.51
C ALA A 110 1.45 -5.83 7.89
N PRO A 111 2.29 -6.31 8.81
CA PRO A 111 1.82 -6.94 10.04
C PRO A 111 1.21 -5.96 11.05
N VAL A 112 1.67 -4.71 11.04
CA VAL A 112 1.23 -3.65 11.94
C VAL A 112 1.37 -2.29 11.28
N LYS A 113 0.47 -1.36 11.61
CA LYS A 113 0.50 0.04 11.20
C LYS A 113 0.40 0.91 12.47
N PRO A 114 1.49 1.53 12.96
CA PRO A 114 1.47 2.31 14.20
C PRO A 114 0.61 3.57 14.17
N LYS A 115 0.28 4.05 12.95
CA LYS A 115 -0.59 5.20 12.70
C LYS A 115 -1.54 4.83 11.58
N CYS A 116 -2.68 5.52 11.52
CA CYS A 116 -3.51 5.44 10.34
C CYS A 116 -2.85 6.18 9.17
N GLU A 117 -3.13 5.80 7.94
CA GLU A 117 -2.59 6.47 6.77
C GLU A 117 -3.61 6.65 5.64
N VAL A 118 -3.40 7.69 4.84
CA VAL A 118 -4.17 7.96 3.62
C VAL A 118 -3.26 7.85 2.42
N LEU A 119 -3.65 7.05 1.43
CA LEU A 119 -2.96 6.85 0.17
C LEU A 119 -3.87 7.26 -0.99
N LEU A 120 -3.28 7.78 -2.06
CA LEU A 120 -3.97 7.98 -3.33
C LEU A 120 -3.46 7.01 -4.38
N ASP A 121 -4.38 6.28 -5.00
CA ASP A 121 -4.19 5.77 -6.36
C ASP A 121 -5.02 6.66 -7.28
N ALA A 122 -4.39 7.72 -7.77
CA ALA A 122 -5.08 8.80 -8.45
C ALA A 122 -4.32 9.30 -9.68
N MET A 123 -5.09 9.87 -10.59
CA MET A 123 -4.62 10.58 -11.77
C MET A 123 -4.98 12.06 -11.59
N ALA A 124 -4.14 13.00 -12.02
CA ALA A 124 -4.61 14.32 -12.40
C ALA A 124 -5.48 14.17 -13.65
N VAL A 125 -6.68 14.77 -13.66
CA VAL A 125 -7.65 14.65 -14.75
C VAL A 125 -8.08 16.03 -15.21
N ALA A 126 -7.90 16.28 -16.52
CA ALA A 126 -8.27 17.52 -17.14
C ALA A 126 -9.80 17.69 -17.19
N PRO A 127 -10.33 18.87 -16.84
CA PRO A 127 -11.76 19.06 -16.72
C PRO A 127 -12.46 18.91 -18.07
N LYS A 128 -13.63 18.26 -18.06
CA LYS A 128 -14.52 18.12 -19.24
C LYS A 128 -13.86 17.42 -20.43
N GLY A 129 -12.88 16.55 -20.20
CA GLY A 129 -12.21 15.77 -21.24
C GLY A 129 -11.37 16.59 -22.22
N ARG A 130 -11.09 17.87 -21.91
CA ARG A 130 -10.26 18.74 -22.76
C ARG A 130 -8.82 18.65 -22.30
N GLN A 131 -7.89 18.47 -23.24
CA GLN A 131 -6.47 18.46 -22.92
C GLN A 131 -6.05 19.75 -22.20
N ALA A 132 -5.23 19.61 -21.16
CA ALA A 132 -4.65 20.72 -20.42
C ALA A 132 -3.12 20.59 -20.38
N GLU A 133 -2.41 21.72 -20.36
CA GLU A 133 -0.96 21.72 -20.17
C GLU A 133 -0.56 21.60 -18.69
N ALA A 134 -1.42 22.06 -17.77
CA ALA A 134 -1.20 21.95 -16.33
C ALA A 134 -2.52 21.92 -15.55
N ILE A 135 -2.52 21.21 -14.42
CA ILE A 135 -3.67 21.05 -13.52
C ILE A 135 -3.18 21.12 -12.07
N GLU A 136 -3.89 21.84 -11.21
CA GLU A 136 -3.68 21.75 -9.76
C GLU A 136 -4.49 20.58 -9.19
N VAL A 137 -3.85 19.77 -8.37
CA VAL A 137 -4.49 18.70 -7.60
C VAL A 137 -4.32 18.93 -6.12
N ARG A 138 -5.32 18.50 -5.33
CA ARG A 138 -5.31 18.69 -3.87
C ARG A 138 -5.97 17.53 -3.14
N LEU A 139 -5.32 17.03 -2.11
CA LEU A 139 -5.89 16.14 -1.08
C LEU A 139 -6.17 16.98 0.17
N VAL A 140 -7.41 16.92 0.67
CA VAL A 140 -7.82 17.62 1.88
C VAL A 140 -8.58 16.68 2.82
N GLY A 141 -8.39 16.85 4.11
CA GLY A 141 -9.06 16.08 5.17
C GLY A 141 -8.67 16.58 6.56
N PRO A 142 -9.05 15.89 7.64
CA PRO A 142 -8.64 16.26 8.99
C PRO A 142 -7.11 16.30 9.11
N GLY A 143 -6.55 17.50 9.31
CA GLY A 143 -5.10 17.70 9.41
C GLY A 143 -4.33 17.55 8.09
N LEU A 144 -5.01 17.37 6.96
CA LEU A 144 -4.40 17.18 5.64
C LEU A 144 -4.76 18.33 4.69
N ASP A 145 -3.74 18.95 4.10
CA ASP A 145 -3.87 19.86 2.95
C ASP A 145 -2.62 19.74 2.09
N LYS A 146 -2.63 18.80 1.13
CA LYS A 146 -1.50 18.51 0.26
C LYS A 146 -1.85 18.86 -1.18
N ARG A 147 -0.97 19.58 -1.86
CA ARG A 147 -1.19 20.12 -3.21
C ARG A 147 -0.03 19.81 -4.13
N ALA A 148 -0.33 19.66 -5.41
CA ALA A 148 0.66 19.60 -6.47
C ALA A 148 0.13 20.30 -7.73
N VAL A 149 1.04 20.81 -8.54
CA VAL A 149 0.76 21.17 -9.93
C VAL A 149 1.28 20.03 -10.79
N VAL A 150 0.39 19.46 -11.60
CA VAL A 150 0.72 18.44 -12.58
C VAL A 150 0.83 19.11 -13.94
N THR A 151 2.05 19.17 -14.47
CA THR A 151 2.37 19.77 -15.77
C THR A 151 2.64 18.66 -16.77
N GLY A 152 2.17 18.83 -18.01
CA GLY A 152 2.47 17.96 -19.14
C GLY A 152 3.96 17.65 -19.28
N GLN A 153 4.29 16.52 -19.91
CA GLN A 153 5.69 16.13 -20.10
C GLN A 153 6.49 17.24 -20.75
N ARG A 154 7.64 17.55 -20.16
CA ARG A 154 8.59 18.55 -20.63
C ARG A 154 9.98 17.95 -20.68
N ARG A 155 10.82 18.48 -21.56
CA ARG A 155 12.24 18.13 -21.67
C ARG A 155 13.10 19.37 -21.69
N TRP A 156 14.33 19.25 -21.18
CA TRP A 156 15.34 20.28 -21.34
C TRP A 156 15.89 20.26 -22.77
N PHE A 157 16.22 21.43 -23.30
CA PHE A 157 16.97 21.57 -24.54
C PHE A 157 17.87 22.81 -24.47
N ARG A 158 18.99 22.77 -25.19
CA ARG A 158 19.93 23.86 -25.36
C ARG A 158 19.50 24.72 -26.55
N GLY A 159 18.97 25.89 -26.25
CA GLY A 159 18.65 26.92 -27.24
C GLY A 159 19.72 27.99 -27.35
N GLY A 160 19.53 28.95 -28.26
CA GLY A 160 20.43 30.09 -28.44
C GLY A 160 20.55 31.02 -27.22
N LEU A 161 19.59 30.96 -26.29
CA LEU A 161 19.58 31.72 -25.03
C LEU A 161 19.93 30.86 -23.81
N GLY A 162 20.51 29.68 -24.01
CA GLY A 162 20.86 28.73 -22.96
C GLY A 162 19.87 27.58 -22.82
N ILE A 163 19.91 26.92 -21.66
CA ILE A 163 19.08 25.75 -21.36
C ILE A 163 17.65 26.19 -21.05
N GLN A 164 16.68 25.60 -21.74
CA GLN A 164 15.27 25.94 -21.62
C GLN A 164 14.41 24.68 -21.56
N ALA A 165 13.27 24.77 -20.87
CA ALA A 165 12.28 23.70 -20.86
C ALA A 165 11.39 23.80 -22.11
N SER A 166 11.04 22.66 -22.70
CA SER A 166 10.03 22.59 -23.75
C SER A 166 8.67 23.08 -23.25
N ARG A 167 7.77 23.46 -24.17
CA ARG A 167 6.35 23.61 -23.81
C ARG A 167 5.81 22.29 -23.25
N PRO A 168 4.91 22.33 -22.24
CA PRO A 168 4.27 21.12 -21.74
C PRO A 168 3.48 20.42 -22.84
N HIS A 169 3.61 19.09 -22.95
CA HIS A 169 2.73 18.31 -23.81
C HIS A 169 1.32 18.23 -23.18
N PRO A 170 0.25 18.69 -23.85
CA PRO A 170 -1.10 18.64 -23.28
C PRO A 170 -1.55 17.21 -22.97
N PHE A 171 -2.28 17.03 -21.87
CA PHE A 171 -2.73 15.72 -21.42
C PHE A 171 -4.20 15.73 -20.99
N ILE A 172 -4.88 14.59 -21.08
CA ILE A 172 -6.23 14.38 -20.52
C ILE A 172 -6.11 13.86 -19.08
N SER A 173 -5.21 12.91 -18.85
CA SER A 173 -4.93 12.40 -17.52
C SER A 173 -3.46 12.03 -17.35
N MET A 174 -2.96 12.08 -16.12
CA MET A 174 -1.58 11.74 -15.78
C MET A 174 -1.50 11.20 -14.35
N PRO A 175 -0.75 10.11 -14.08
CA PRO A 175 -0.70 9.52 -12.75
C PRO A 175 -0.01 10.43 -11.73
N LEU A 176 -0.47 10.39 -10.48
CA LEU A 176 0.19 11.07 -9.35
C LEU A 176 1.28 10.17 -8.77
N ALA A 177 2.31 9.90 -9.56
CA ALA A 177 3.32 8.90 -9.26
C ALA A 177 4.69 9.50 -8.92
N TRP A 178 5.44 8.85 -8.02
CA TRP A 178 6.75 9.34 -7.57
C TRP A 178 7.79 9.43 -8.69
N HIS A 179 7.70 8.57 -9.72
CA HIS A 179 8.61 8.63 -10.86
C HIS A 179 8.41 9.87 -11.75
N LEU A 180 7.27 10.56 -11.59
CA LEU A 180 6.97 11.83 -12.24
C LEU A 180 7.25 13.05 -11.34
N ALA A 181 7.58 12.85 -10.06
CA ALA A 181 8.00 13.90 -9.16
C ALA A 181 9.50 14.19 -9.29
N PHE A 182 9.98 15.30 -8.70
CA PHE A 182 11.40 15.64 -8.72
C PHE A 182 12.29 14.49 -8.18
N GLY A 183 13.46 14.32 -8.76
CA GLY A 183 14.45 13.34 -8.35
C GLY A 183 14.98 12.57 -9.56
N GLY A 184 15.28 11.29 -9.37
CA GLY A 184 15.79 10.42 -10.42
C GLY A 184 17.28 10.16 -10.31
N THR A 185 17.78 9.40 -11.28
CA THR A 185 19.21 9.12 -11.42
C THR A 185 19.73 9.76 -12.70
N ASP A 186 20.71 10.64 -12.57
CA ASP A 186 21.42 11.18 -13.72
C ASP A 186 22.33 10.09 -14.31
N ARG A 187 21.96 9.62 -15.49
CA ARG A 187 22.70 8.63 -16.28
C ARG A 187 23.25 9.22 -17.58
N THR A 188 23.32 10.54 -17.69
CA THR A 188 23.66 11.24 -18.93
C THR A 188 25.16 11.21 -19.24
N ASP A 189 26.03 11.02 -18.25
CA ASP A 189 27.47 10.84 -18.46
C ASP A 189 27.74 9.45 -19.07
N PRO A 190 28.58 9.32 -20.12
CA PRO A 190 28.98 8.02 -20.68
C PRO A 190 29.69 7.10 -19.68
N ASP A 191 30.33 7.67 -18.66
CA ASP A 191 31.00 6.93 -17.59
C ASP A 191 30.01 6.63 -16.44
N PRO A 192 29.61 5.36 -16.23
CA PRO A 192 28.67 4.98 -15.18
C PRO A 192 29.15 5.31 -13.76
N THR A 193 30.46 5.47 -13.56
CA THR A 193 31.02 5.82 -12.24
C THR A 193 30.68 7.26 -11.83
N LYS A 194 30.23 8.09 -12.78
CA LYS A 194 29.78 9.47 -12.55
C LYS A 194 28.27 9.60 -12.40
N HIS A 195 27.51 8.52 -12.62
CA HIS A 195 26.07 8.53 -12.40
C HIS A 195 25.76 8.79 -10.94
N ARG A 196 24.77 9.64 -10.66
CA ARG A 196 24.33 9.94 -9.29
C ARG A 196 22.82 9.92 -9.23
N GLY A 197 22.29 9.34 -8.16
CA GLY A 197 20.88 9.37 -7.83
C GLY A 197 20.56 10.49 -6.86
N ASP A 198 19.37 11.07 -6.99
CA ASP A 198 18.78 11.86 -5.93
C ASP A 198 18.61 11.00 -4.66
N ALA A 199 18.95 11.56 -3.50
CA ALA A 199 18.96 10.83 -2.24
C ALA A 199 17.56 10.63 -1.63
N VAL A 200 16.56 11.38 -2.09
CA VAL A 200 15.19 11.35 -1.55
C VAL A 200 14.30 10.49 -2.44
N ASN A 201 14.32 10.75 -3.75
CA ASN A 201 13.49 10.09 -4.75
C ASN A 201 14.34 9.63 -5.96
N PRO A 202 15.15 8.57 -5.84
CA PRO A 202 16.05 8.11 -6.91
C PRO A 202 15.34 7.58 -8.17
N ILE A 203 14.03 7.32 -8.09
CA ILE A 203 13.18 6.88 -9.21
C ILE A 203 12.44 8.04 -9.90
N GLY A 204 12.58 9.27 -9.38
CA GLY A 204 11.94 10.48 -9.91
C GLY A 204 12.46 10.94 -11.28
N SER A 205 12.11 12.17 -11.63
CA SER A 205 12.51 12.82 -12.88
C SER A 205 13.07 14.23 -12.63
N GLY A 206 14.08 14.63 -13.40
CA GLY A 206 14.64 15.99 -13.40
C GLY A 206 15.94 16.21 -12.63
N TYR A 207 16.46 15.21 -11.91
CA TYR A 207 17.78 15.30 -11.27
C TYR A 207 18.90 15.17 -12.31
N LEU A 208 19.79 16.16 -12.32
CA LEU A 208 20.99 16.20 -13.16
C LEU A 208 22.19 16.69 -12.35
N VAL A 209 23.33 16.00 -12.48
CA VAL A 209 24.62 16.38 -11.88
C VAL A 209 25.26 17.53 -12.65
N GLY A 210 25.09 17.55 -13.97
CA GLY A 210 25.68 18.56 -14.84
C GLY A 210 24.89 18.84 -16.12
N GLN A 211 25.34 19.85 -16.86
CA GLN A 211 24.66 20.35 -18.05
C GLN A 211 25.16 19.77 -19.40
N GLY A 212 26.10 18.83 -19.37
CA GLY A 212 26.81 18.35 -20.55
C GLY A 212 25.87 17.69 -21.58
N ASN A 213 25.11 16.70 -21.13
CA ASN A 213 24.21 15.88 -21.96
C ASN A 213 22.74 16.09 -21.55
N ILE A 214 22.35 17.35 -21.38
CA ILE A 214 21.03 17.73 -20.87
C ILE A 214 19.90 17.66 -21.90
N ASP A 215 20.23 17.69 -23.20
CA ASP A 215 19.23 17.74 -24.27
C ASP A 215 18.34 16.51 -24.26
N GLY A 216 17.03 16.73 -24.24
CA GLY A 216 16.01 15.70 -24.18
C GLY A 216 15.79 15.11 -22.78
N THR A 217 16.55 15.49 -21.76
CA THR A 217 16.31 14.96 -20.40
C THR A 217 14.96 15.45 -19.85
N PRO A 218 14.21 14.60 -19.11
CA PRO A 218 12.86 14.94 -18.66
C PRO A 218 12.88 15.93 -17.48
N LEU A 219 11.85 16.77 -17.39
CA LEU A 219 11.51 17.52 -16.18
C LEU A 219 10.49 16.73 -15.35
N PRO A 220 10.37 17.00 -14.04
CA PRO A 220 9.26 16.50 -13.25
C PRO A 220 7.93 17.00 -13.81
N CYS A 221 6.92 16.15 -13.74
CA CYS A 221 5.55 16.48 -14.09
C CYS A 221 4.71 16.80 -12.84
N VAL A 222 5.02 16.19 -11.69
CA VAL A 222 4.32 16.43 -10.42
C VAL A 222 5.20 17.28 -9.51
N GLU A 223 4.79 18.52 -9.26
CA GLU A 223 5.61 19.49 -8.53
C GLU A 223 4.83 20.18 -7.42
N HIS A 224 5.53 20.62 -6.37
CA HIS A 224 4.92 21.48 -5.36
C HIS A 224 4.59 22.85 -5.97
N PRO A 225 3.40 23.44 -5.75
CA PRO A 225 3.02 24.70 -6.41
C PRO A 225 3.98 25.87 -6.12
N GLN A 226 4.56 25.88 -4.92
CA GLN A 226 5.50 26.91 -4.45
C GLN A 226 6.98 26.54 -4.66
N SER A 227 7.30 25.37 -5.21
CA SER A 227 8.68 24.91 -5.41
C SER A 227 8.75 24.08 -6.69
N ARG A 228 8.59 24.77 -7.83
CA ARG A 228 8.69 24.18 -9.17
C ARG A 228 10.09 24.39 -9.73
N MET A 229 10.53 23.45 -10.57
CA MET A 229 11.78 23.51 -11.29
C MET A 229 11.69 24.55 -12.42
N ALA A 230 12.43 25.64 -12.29
CA ALA A 230 12.52 26.71 -13.29
C ALA A 230 13.81 26.60 -14.11
N ILE A 231 14.91 26.17 -13.49
CA ILE A 231 16.21 25.91 -14.11
C ILE A 231 16.70 24.50 -13.79
N TRP A 232 17.62 23.98 -14.62
CA TRP A 232 18.04 22.57 -14.56
C TRP A 232 18.69 22.13 -13.24
N ASN A 233 19.27 23.07 -12.48
CA ASN A 233 19.94 22.80 -11.23
C ASN A 233 19.08 23.10 -9.99
N ASP A 234 17.81 23.45 -10.15
CA ASP A 234 16.88 23.52 -9.04
C ASP A 234 16.76 22.15 -8.34
N ARG A 235 16.52 22.17 -7.03
CA ARG A 235 16.39 20.99 -6.17
C ARG A 235 15.12 21.07 -5.31
N PRO A 236 13.92 21.13 -5.91
CA PRO A 236 12.68 21.16 -5.13
C PRO A 236 12.47 19.85 -4.37
N ASN A 237 11.73 19.89 -3.28
CA ASN A 237 11.33 18.66 -2.61
C ASN A 237 10.32 17.90 -3.48
N PRO A 238 10.47 16.56 -3.64
CA PRO A 238 9.48 15.77 -4.36
C PRO A 238 8.13 15.77 -3.65
N VAL A 239 7.05 15.77 -4.43
CA VAL A 239 5.68 15.63 -3.93
C VAL A 239 5.07 14.37 -4.50
N GLY A 240 4.60 13.48 -3.63
CA GLY A 240 3.87 12.27 -4.01
C GLY A 240 2.75 11.97 -3.04
N PHE A 241 1.69 11.31 -3.53
CA PHE A 241 0.49 11.01 -2.76
C PHE A 241 0.30 9.50 -2.50
N GLY A 242 0.99 8.66 -3.28
CA GLY A 242 0.98 7.21 -3.16
C GLY A 242 2.08 6.66 -2.26
N PRO A 243 2.26 5.32 -2.23
CA PRO A 243 3.21 4.66 -1.35
C PRO A 243 4.66 5.11 -1.55
N VAL A 244 5.36 5.37 -0.46
CA VAL A 244 6.81 5.58 -0.41
C VAL A 244 7.49 4.20 -0.41
N PRO A 245 8.45 3.90 -1.31
CA PRO A 245 9.15 2.62 -1.31
C PRO A 245 9.92 2.33 -0.03
N ARG A 246 9.99 1.06 0.39
CA ARG A 246 10.70 0.62 1.61
C ARG A 246 12.18 1.01 1.64
N PHE A 247 12.84 1.04 0.48
CA PHE A 247 14.23 1.44 0.35
C PHE A 247 14.44 2.96 0.45
N ALA A 248 13.38 3.77 0.31
CA ALA A 248 13.49 5.22 0.38
C ALA A 248 13.91 5.63 1.80
N LYS A 249 14.77 6.65 1.91
CA LYS A 249 15.35 7.10 3.18
C LYS A 249 14.32 7.33 4.29
N GLU A 250 13.14 7.82 3.93
CA GLU A 250 12.03 8.06 4.86
C GLU A 250 11.55 6.81 5.59
N ARG A 251 11.62 5.65 4.95
CA ARG A 251 11.24 4.35 5.51
C ARG A 251 12.44 3.53 5.94
N ALA A 252 13.50 3.51 5.14
CA ALA A 252 14.72 2.74 5.42
C ALA A 252 15.34 3.08 6.78
N ARG A 253 15.20 4.33 7.25
CA ARG A 253 15.66 4.76 8.58
C ARG A 253 15.00 4.00 9.75
N TYR A 254 13.88 3.34 9.52
CA TYR A 254 13.14 2.54 10.51
C TYR A 254 13.45 1.04 10.43
N ALA A 255 14.24 0.61 9.44
CA ALA A 255 14.60 -0.80 9.28
C ALA A 255 15.55 -1.29 10.40
N GLY A 256 16.16 -0.38 11.17
CA GLY A 256 17.15 -0.70 12.19
C GLY A 256 18.53 -0.94 11.61
N THR A 257 19.46 -1.39 12.46
CA THR A 257 20.88 -1.50 12.15
C THR A 257 21.26 -2.94 11.80
N TYR A 258 21.72 -3.16 10.57
CA TYR A 258 22.17 -4.47 10.05
C TYR A 258 23.70 -4.52 9.97
N ASP A 259 24.38 -4.48 11.11
CA ASP A 259 25.84 -4.49 11.21
C ASP A 259 26.42 -5.90 11.49
N LYS A 260 27.73 -5.98 11.72
CA LYS A 260 28.42 -7.24 12.06
C LYS A 260 27.84 -7.89 13.33
N HIS A 261 27.45 -7.09 14.32
CA HIS A 261 26.84 -7.63 15.54
C HIS A 261 25.49 -8.29 15.23
N TRP A 262 24.65 -7.65 14.41
CA TRP A 262 23.41 -8.26 13.93
C TRP A 262 23.69 -9.58 13.20
N MET A 263 24.66 -9.61 12.28
CA MET A 263 25.01 -10.81 11.52
C MET A 263 25.45 -11.98 12.41
N GLU A 264 26.26 -11.70 13.43
CA GLU A 264 26.85 -12.74 14.29
C GLU A 264 25.94 -13.19 15.43
N ASN A 265 25.02 -12.32 15.91
CA ASN A 265 24.32 -12.53 17.18
C ASN A 265 22.79 -12.41 17.12
N VAL A 266 22.23 -11.76 16.10
CA VAL A 266 20.78 -11.46 16.02
C VAL A 266 20.10 -12.20 14.88
N LEU A 267 20.79 -12.38 13.74
CA LEU A 267 20.32 -13.17 12.61
C LEU A 267 19.78 -14.53 13.10
N PRO A 268 18.56 -14.96 12.69
CA PRO A 268 17.74 -14.46 11.58
C PRO A 268 16.67 -13.40 11.96
N LEU A 269 16.75 -12.81 13.15
CA LEU A 269 15.71 -11.89 13.64
C LEU A 269 15.89 -10.47 13.11
N LEU A 270 14.82 -9.66 13.19
CA LEU A 270 14.90 -8.23 12.96
C LEU A 270 15.85 -7.57 13.98
N PRO A 271 16.56 -6.48 13.61
CA PRO A 271 17.33 -5.68 14.55
C PRO A 271 16.50 -5.22 15.75
N GLN A 272 17.12 -5.08 16.92
CA GLN A 272 16.42 -4.65 18.14
C GLN A 272 15.89 -3.21 18.04
N ASP A 273 16.58 -2.37 17.25
CA ASP A 273 16.20 -1.00 16.91
C ASP A 273 15.25 -0.90 15.70
N PHE A 274 14.77 -2.03 15.15
CA PHE A 274 13.71 -2.02 14.14
C PHE A 274 12.47 -1.31 14.69
N ASP A 275 11.92 -0.39 13.90
CA ASP A 275 10.77 0.43 14.24
C ASP A 275 9.60 0.11 13.31
N ASP A 276 8.45 -0.24 13.88
CA ASP A 276 7.26 -0.63 13.14
C ASP A 276 6.73 0.46 12.20
N ARG A 277 7.17 1.72 12.35
CA ARG A 277 6.92 2.79 11.36
C ARG A 277 7.50 2.45 9.98
N TYR A 278 8.43 1.51 9.87
CA TYR A 278 8.88 0.92 8.61
C TYR A 278 7.70 0.41 7.76
N PHE A 279 6.64 -0.07 8.41
CA PHE A 279 5.45 -0.58 7.74
C PHE A 279 4.49 0.52 7.25
N GLN A 280 4.64 1.79 7.65
CA GLN A 280 3.84 2.89 7.08
C GLN A 280 4.23 3.11 5.61
N ALA A 281 3.25 3.06 4.72
CA ALA A 281 3.43 3.20 3.29
C ALA A 281 3.34 4.66 2.87
N ALA A 282 2.39 5.40 3.45
CA ALA A 282 2.13 6.76 3.05
C ALA A 282 3.27 7.69 3.49
N PRO A 283 3.47 8.82 2.80
CA PRO A 283 4.26 9.93 3.29
C PRO A 283 3.88 10.35 4.70
N PRO A 284 4.82 10.83 5.53
CA PRO A 284 4.53 11.26 6.91
C PRO A 284 3.45 12.35 7.02
N ASP A 285 3.32 13.21 6.01
CA ASP A 285 2.30 14.26 5.92
C ASP A 285 0.88 13.72 5.59
N GLN A 286 0.74 12.40 5.46
CA GLN A 286 -0.51 11.68 5.22
C GLN A 286 -0.84 10.66 6.33
N TRP A 287 -0.18 10.77 7.49
CA TRP A 287 -0.45 9.95 8.67
C TRP A 287 -1.48 10.64 9.58
N LEU A 288 -2.36 9.85 10.18
CA LEU A 288 -3.38 10.30 11.10
C LEU A 288 -3.38 9.44 12.36
N ASP A 289 -3.93 9.98 13.45
CA ASP A 289 -4.13 9.21 14.68
C ASP A 289 -5.26 8.17 14.55
N LYS A 290 -6.28 8.45 13.73
CA LYS A 290 -7.41 7.55 13.52
C LYS A 290 -8.14 7.81 12.19
N LEU A 291 -8.75 6.77 11.64
CA LEU A 291 -9.76 6.85 10.58
C LEU A 291 -11.13 6.50 11.17
N SER A 292 -11.93 7.52 11.47
CA SER A 292 -13.25 7.35 12.09
C SER A 292 -14.38 7.55 11.09
N GLU A 293 -15.50 6.87 11.34
CA GLU A 293 -16.75 7.11 10.63
C GLU A 293 -17.09 8.61 10.61
N GLY A 294 -17.58 9.09 9.47
CA GLY A 294 -18.01 10.47 9.31
C GLY A 294 -16.90 11.48 9.01
N MET A 295 -15.63 11.09 9.12
CA MET A 295 -14.52 11.91 8.61
C MET A 295 -14.69 12.15 7.10
N ILE A 296 -14.40 13.38 6.66
CA ILE A 296 -14.57 13.79 5.27
C ILE A 296 -13.20 14.03 4.64
N PHE A 297 -12.97 13.41 3.50
CA PHE A 297 -11.81 13.66 2.64
C PHE A 297 -12.27 14.19 1.29
N GLY A 298 -11.46 15.06 0.69
CA GLY A 298 -11.70 15.65 -0.61
C GLY A 298 -10.48 15.53 -1.51
N CYS A 299 -10.72 15.26 -2.80
CA CYS A 299 -9.73 15.27 -3.86
C CYS A 299 -10.17 16.26 -4.95
N LEU A 300 -9.31 17.20 -5.32
CA LEU A 300 -9.56 18.17 -6.40
C LEU A 300 -8.68 17.85 -7.60
N GLY A 301 -9.24 18.01 -8.81
CA GLY A 301 -8.51 17.80 -10.06
C GLY A 301 -8.13 16.34 -10.36
N MET A 302 -8.76 15.38 -9.65
CA MET A 302 -8.41 13.95 -9.73
C MET A 302 -9.50 13.05 -10.34
N ASN A 303 -10.55 13.65 -10.89
CA ASN A 303 -11.65 12.99 -11.60
C ASN A 303 -12.27 13.97 -12.62
N GLU A 304 -13.15 13.48 -13.49
CA GLU A 304 -13.72 14.28 -14.59
C GLU A 304 -14.60 15.45 -14.10
N SER A 305 -15.27 15.30 -12.95
CA SER A 305 -16.05 16.38 -12.32
C SER A 305 -15.18 17.45 -11.66
N GLY A 306 -13.88 17.19 -11.50
CA GLY A 306 -12.90 18.06 -10.84
C GLY A 306 -12.98 18.07 -9.32
N LYS A 307 -13.97 17.40 -8.72
CA LYS A 307 -14.15 17.29 -7.28
C LYS A 307 -14.64 15.88 -6.92
N PHE A 308 -13.92 15.25 -6.03
CA PHE A 308 -14.32 14.01 -5.37
C PHE A 308 -14.37 14.26 -3.87
N LYS A 309 -15.43 13.78 -3.22
CA LYS A 309 -15.62 13.89 -1.78
C LYS A 309 -16.03 12.52 -1.26
N VAL A 310 -15.53 12.16 -0.10
CA VAL A 310 -15.94 10.93 0.58
C VAL A 310 -16.13 11.19 2.07
N LYS A 311 -17.23 10.69 2.62
CA LYS A 311 -17.48 10.57 4.05
C LYS A 311 -17.24 9.12 4.44
N LEU A 312 -16.28 8.88 5.33
CA LEU A 312 -15.89 7.52 5.69
C LEU A 312 -17.06 6.75 6.31
N PRO A 313 -17.32 5.51 5.87
CA PRO A 313 -18.31 4.64 6.47
C PRO A 313 -17.77 4.08 7.80
N ALA A 314 -18.67 3.55 8.63
CA ALA A 314 -18.26 2.67 9.71
C ALA A 314 -17.61 1.40 9.13
N MET A 315 -16.40 1.10 9.60
CA MET A 315 -15.80 -0.23 9.43
C MET A 315 -15.41 -0.74 10.82
N SER A 316 -16.19 -1.70 11.28
CA SER A 316 -16.07 -2.31 12.60
C SER A 316 -16.40 -3.79 12.46
N VAL A 317 -15.36 -4.59 12.18
CA VAL A 317 -15.52 -6.00 11.82
C VAL A 317 -15.06 -6.87 12.98
N PRO A 318 -15.96 -7.65 13.63
CA PRO A 318 -15.56 -8.60 14.65
C PRO A 318 -14.68 -9.69 14.05
N VAL A 319 -13.62 -10.06 14.76
CA VAL A 319 -12.74 -11.19 14.43
C VAL A 319 -12.58 -12.04 15.67
N ARG A 320 -12.82 -13.34 15.52
CA ARG A 320 -12.67 -14.33 16.58
C ARG A 320 -11.51 -15.26 16.26
N PHE A 321 -10.51 -15.28 17.13
CA PHE A 321 -9.42 -16.23 17.11
C PHE A 321 -9.76 -17.37 18.08
N MET A 322 -10.14 -18.53 17.56
CA MET A 322 -10.55 -19.68 18.37
C MET A 322 -9.37 -20.62 18.56
N PHE A 323 -8.87 -20.67 19.78
CA PHE A 323 -7.90 -21.66 20.23
C PHE A 323 -8.62 -22.88 20.79
N ASP A 324 -7.89 -23.96 21.05
CA ASP A 324 -8.42 -25.15 21.70
C ASP A 324 -8.92 -24.92 23.14
N ASP A 325 -8.36 -23.93 23.85
CA ASP A 325 -8.68 -23.63 25.24
C ASP A 325 -9.51 -22.34 25.46
N ARG A 326 -9.58 -21.45 24.47
CA ARG A 326 -10.23 -20.13 24.58
C ARG A 326 -10.60 -19.52 23.23
N THR A 327 -11.43 -18.49 23.26
CA THR A 327 -11.67 -17.61 22.10
C THR A 327 -11.27 -16.17 22.43
N GLU A 328 -10.45 -15.55 21.58
CA GLU A 328 -10.14 -14.13 21.64
C GLU A 328 -11.03 -13.35 20.66
N HIS A 329 -11.77 -12.38 21.17
CA HIS A 329 -12.62 -11.49 20.39
C HIS A 329 -11.91 -10.16 20.16
N LYS A 330 -11.77 -9.77 18.89
CA LYS A 330 -11.18 -8.49 18.49
C LYS A 330 -12.11 -7.76 17.53
N LEU A 331 -11.92 -6.45 17.44
CA LEU A 331 -12.65 -5.58 16.54
C LEU A 331 -11.67 -4.90 15.60
N VAL A 332 -11.88 -5.05 14.30
CA VAL A 332 -11.04 -4.43 13.29
C VAL A 332 -11.56 -3.01 13.03
N ALA A 333 -10.69 -2.04 13.24
CA ALA A 333 -10.83 -0.67 12.77
C ALA A 333 -9.91 -0.45 11.55
N PRO A 334 -10.24 0.48 10.64
CA PRO A 334 -9.39 0.78 9.51
C PRO A 334 -8.12 1.51 9.96
N ASP A 335 -6.97 1.06 9.45
CA ASP A 335 -5.66 1.69 9.63
C ASP A 335 -5.15 2.32 8.31
N THR A 336 -5.75 1.97 7.17
CA THR A 336 -5.31 2.43 5.84
C THR A 336 -6.55 2.83 5.04
N LEU A 337 -6.57 4.07 4.55
CA LEU A 337 -7.53 4.55 3.57
C LEU A 337 -6.82 4.75 2.24
N THR A 338 -7.22 4.01 1.21
CA THR A 338 -6.83 4.29 -0.18
C THR A 338 -8.00 4.95 -0.90
N ILE A 339 -7.78 6.13 -1.47
CA ILE A 339 -8.80 6.85 -2.25
C ILE A 339 -8.48 6.69 -3.74
N LEU A 340 -9.49 6.32 -4.54
CA LEU A 340 -9.42 6.18 -5.99
C LEU A 340 -10.46 7.11 -6.63
N PRO A 341 -10.19 8.43 -6.72
CA PRO A 341 -11.19 9.42 -7.12
C PRO A 341 -11.75 9.20 -8.53
N HIS A 342 -10.89 8.75 -9.45
CA HIS A 342 -11.21 8.52 -10.86
C HIS A 342 -12.10 7.27 -11.08
N GLU A 343 -12.16 6.36 -10.11
CA GLU A 343 -13.07 5.21 -10.10
C GLU A 343 -14.30 5.43 -9.20
N ALA A 344 -14.41 6.59 -8.55
CA ALA A 344 -15.41 6.87 -7.52
C ALA A 344 -15.42 5.81 -6.39
N ARG A 345 -14.23 5.44 -5.90
CA ARG A 345 -14.06 4.37 -4.91
C ARG A 345 -13.13 4.74 -3.78
N ILE A 346 -13.30 4.04 -2.66
CA ILE A 346 -12.29 3.93 -1.61
C ILE A 346 -12.06 2.46 -1.24
N VAL A 347 -10.88 2.20 -0.68
CA VAL A 347 -10.58 0.94 0.00
C VAL A 347 -10.14 1.25 1.42
N LEU A 348 -10.81 0.62 2.38
CA LEU A 348 -10.39 0.59 3.77
C LEU A 348 -9.72 -0.75 4.06
N VAL A 349 -8.53 -0.71 4.65
CA VAL A 349 -7.85 -1.89 5.19
C VAL A 349 -7.72 -1.73 6.69
N GLY A 350 -7.93 -2.83 7.41
CA GLY A 350 -7.77 -2.87 8.86
C GLY A 350 -7.22 -4.23 9.28
N ARG A 351 -6.48 -4.24 10.39
CA ARG A 351 -5.73 -5.41 10.85
C ARG A 351 -5.91 -5.60 12.34
N VAL A 352 -5.99 -6.87 12.76
CA VAL A 352 -5.91 -7.28 14.16
C VAL A 352 -5.08 -8.55 14.26
N SER A 353 -4.30 -8.69 15.32
CA SER A 353 -3.42 -9.85 15.50
C SER A 353 -3.64 -10.50 16.85
N THR A 354 -3.39 -11.81 16.95
CA THR A 354 -3.27 -12.52 18.23
C THR A 354 -1.89 -13.15 18.34
N LYS A 355 -1.38 -13.29 19.57
CA LYS A 355 -0.12 -13.98 19.83
C LYS A 355 -0.33 -15.48 19.66
N LEU A 356 0.53 -16.12 18.89
CA LEU A 356 0.59 -17.57 18.79
C LEU A 356 1.41 -18.10 19.98
N PRO A 357 0.80 -18.86 20.91
CA PRO A 357 1.51 -19.35 22.08
C PRO A 357 2.60 -20.37 21.68
N ARG A 358 3.68 -20.42 22.47
CA ARG A 358 4.79 -21.38 22.26
C ARG A 358 4.44 -22.82 22.67
N LYS A 359 3.36 -23.01 23.45
CA LYS A 359 2.90 -24.30 24.00
C LYS A 359 1.93 -24.99 23.04
N PHE A 360 1.45 -26.19 23.41
CA PHE A 360 0.51 -27.02 22.65
C PHE A 360 -0.87 -26.39 22.32
N VAL A 361 -1.15 -25.15 22.75
CA VAL A 361 -2.38 -24.43 22.44
C VAL A 361 -2.38 -24.07 20.95
N LYS A 362 -3.28 -24.67 20.19
CA LYS A 362 -3.36 -24.45 18.74
C LYS A 362 -4.46 -23.47 18.41
N LEU A 363 -4.14 -22.45 17.61
CA LEU A 363 -5.16 -21.68 16.90
C LEU A 363 -5.86 -22.65 15.93
N GLN A 364 -7.16 -22.88 16.16
CA GLN A 364 -7.96 -23.82 15.37
C GLN A 364 -8.71 -23.11 14.25
N GLN A 365 -9.27 -21.93 14.53
CA GLN A 365 -10.10 -21.20 13.59
C GLN A 365 -9.93 -19.69 13.72
N VAL A 366 -10.13 -19.00 12.60
CA VAL A 366 -10.28 -17.54 12.55
C VAL A 366 -11.60 -17.24 11.85
N GLN A 367 -12.53 -16.62 12.57
CA GLN A 367 -13.85 -16.27 12.04
C GLN A 367 -14.00 -14.76 11.97
N VAL A 368 -14.54 -14.27 10.85
CA VAL A 368 -14.67 -12.84 10.53
C VAL A 368 -16.14 -12.49 10.34
N GLY A 369 -16.55 -11.38 10.94
CA GLY A 369 -17.92 -10.88 10.92
C GLY A 369 -18.74 -11.34 12.12
N LYS A 370 -20.05 -11.04 12.06
CA LYS A 370 -20.98 -11.43 13.12
C LYS A 370 -21.14 -12.94 13.17
N GLU A 371 -21.42 -13.45 14.36
CA GLU A 371 -21.86 -14.83 14.51
C GLU A 371 -23.12 -15.03 13.66
N PRO A 372 -23.15 -16.06 12.79
CA PRO A 372 -24.39 -16.41 12.14
C PRO A 372 -25.43 -16.66 13.23
N GLU A 373 -26.63 -16.08 13.08
CA GLU A 373 -27.72 -16.53 13.94
C GLU A 373 -27.84 -18.05 13.78
N PRO A 374 -28.03 -18.80 14.89
CA PRO A 374 -28.29 -20.21 14.78
C PRO A 374 -29.44 -20.37 13.80
N ILE A 375 -29.23 -21.09 12.70
CA ILE A 375 -30.33 -21.59 11.90
C ILE A 375 -31.20 -22.30 12.92
N SER A 376 -32.41 -21.77 13.19
CA SER A 376 -33.27 -22.29 14.25
C SER A 376 -33.25 -23.81 14.13
N GLY A 377 -32.86 -24.45 15.24
CA GLY A 377 -32.32 -25.81 15.22
C GLY A 377 -33.13 -26.68 14.27
N LYS A 378 -32.46 -27.37 13.34
CA LYS A 378 -33.13 -28.28 12.40
C LYS A 378 -34.19 -29.03 13.21
N PRO A 379 -35.48 -28.93 12.86
CA PRO A 379 -36.52 -29.54 13.66
C PRO A 379 -36.15 -31.02 13.86
N HIS A 380 -35.97 -31.40 15.12
CA HIS A 380 -35.75 -32.79 15.49
C HIS A 380 -37.09 -33.48 15.37
N TYR A 381 -37.24 -34.27 14.31
CA TYR A 381 -38.40 -35.12 14.11
C TYR A 381 -38.16 -36.46 14.83
N ALA A 382 -39.16 -37.01 15.51
CA ALA A 382 -39.04 -38.27 16.22
C ALA A 382 -38.86 -39.46 15.26
N GLY A 383 -39.06 -39.26 13.95
CA GLY A 383 -38.70 -40.22 12.91
C GLY A 383 -38.87 -39.69 11.49
N LEU A 384 -38.41 -40.48 10.52
CA LEU A 384 -38.42 -40.13 9.09
C LEU A 384 -39.81 -39.75 8.56
N LYS A 385 -40.86 -40.41 9.07
CA LYS A 385 -42.26 -40.16 8.70
C LYS A 385 -42.72 -38.73 9.05
N GLU A 386 -42.34 -38.23 10.22
CA GLU A 386 -42.65 -36.87 10.67
C GLU A 386 -41.85 -35.82 9.89
N ALA A 387 -40.58 -36.12 9.60
CA ALA A 387 -39.74 -35.25 8.78
C ALA A 387 -40.33 -35.04 7.38
N VAL A 388 -40.80 -36.13 6.75
CA VAL A 388 -41.41 -36.10 5.42
C VAL A 388 -42.75 -35.35 5.43
N ALA A 389 -43.58 -35.54 6.46
CA ALA A 389 -44.85 -34.82 6.60
C ALA A 389 -44.65 -33.31 6.78
N ALA A 390 -43.67 -32.90 7.58
CA ALA A 390 -43.35 -31.49 7.79
C ALA A 390 -42.80 -30.82 6.52
N LEU A 391 -41.93 -31.51 5.77
CA LEU A 391 -41.43 -31.05 4.47
C LEU A 391 -42.54 -30.92 3.40
N ALA A 392 -43.51 -31.83 3.40
CA ALA A 392 -44.67 -31.76 2.51
C ALA A 392 -45.59 -30.57 2.85
N GLY A 393 -45.77 -30.25 4.13
CA GLY A 393 -46.53 -29.09 4.59
C GLY A 393 -45.87 -27.75 4.22
N MET A 394 -44.55 -27.67 4.29
CA MET A 394 -43.79 -26.47 3.87
C MET A 394 -43.83 -26.24 2.36
N ARG A 395 -43.84 -27.30 1.55
CA ARG A 395 -43.97 -27.22 0.08
C ARG A 395 -45.33 -26.77 -0.43
N ARG A 396 -46.39 -26.89 0.39
CA ARG A 396 -47.75 -26.42 0.06
C ARG A 396 -48.01 -24.96 0.44
N LYS A 397 -47.12 -24.34 1.21
CA LYS A 397 -47.21 -22.94 1.67
C LYS A 397 -46.37 -21.95 0.86
N LYS A 398 -45.53 -22.45 -0.06
CA LYS A 398 -44.99 -21.68 -1.17
C LYS A 398 -45.87 -21.90 -2.38
#